data_AF-X1KI17-F1
#
_entry.id   AF-X1KI17-F1
#
_cell.length_a   1.000
_cell.length_b   1.000
_cell.length_c   1.000
_cell.angle_alpha   90.00
_cell.angle_beta   90.00
_cell.angle_gamma   90.00
#
_symmetry.space_group_name_H-M   'P 1'
#
loop_
_entity.id
_entity.type
_entity.pdbx_description
1 polymer ?
#
loop_
_entity_poly.entity_id
_entity_poly.type
_entity_poly.pdbx_seq_one_letter_code
_entity_poly.pdbx_strand_id
1 'polypeptide(L)'
;MLAINPIYEHHEDIPIRLEILKKFVTGETPGAILITEPERGSDAVHMLTTCDEQSDGSFLLNGEKIYNTNAPKAGYVVAYATAEKNNGNTMAQFLIDTSWDGWNCERIYIPYVPKVWSKSKGYTSRLLEAVLGINDDQAIHIVDMAEQLAGKLAGRKVALLGLAFKPGTDDMREAASIRVVNELRKRGITDIIGYDPKSNKTAEVEMGDKIKYAQSIEEALKDSECAILITEWDEFKKLTPDDFKKQMKTP
;
A
#
# COMPACT_ATOMS: atom_id res chain seq x y z
N MET A 1 -13.68 -8.14 -3.32
CA MET A 1 -12.49 -8.68 -4.03
C MET A 1 -12.92 -9.15 -5.41
N LEU A 2 -12.18 -8.83 -6.49
CA LEU A 2 -12.61 -9.10 -7.88
C LEU A 2 -12.90 -10.58 -8.18
N ALA A 3 -12.25 -11.51 -7.46
CA ALA A 3 -12.49 -12.95 -7.58
C ALA A 3 -13.81 -13.44 -6.93
N ILE A 4 -14.50 -12.62 -6.13
CA ILE A 4 -15.76 -13.00 -5.48
C ILE A 4 -16.91 -13.02 -6.48
N ASN A 5 -17.02 -11.99 -7.31
CA ASN A 5 -18.20 -11.78 -8.17
C ASN A 5 -18.45 -12.96 -9.12
N PRO A 6 -17.44 -13.51 -9.83
CA PRO A 6 -17.69 -14.62 -10.73
C PRO A 6 -18.12 -15.90 -10.01
N ILE A 7 -17.57 -16.18 -8.83
CA ILE A 7 -17.97 -17.35 -8.03
C ILE A 7 -19.39 -17.17 -7.49
N TYR A 8 -19.75 -15.96 -7.04
CA TYR A 8 -21.10 -15.66 -6.58
C TYR A 8 -22.16 -15.81 -7.69
N GLU A 9 -21.86 -15.38 -8.92
CA GLU A 9 -22.81 -15.49 -10.03
C GLU A 9 -22.88 -16.90 -10.65
N HIS A 10 -21.80 -17.69 -10.53
CA HIS A 10 -21.66 -18.97 -11.25
C HIS A 10 -21.33 -20.16 -10.33
N HIS A 11 -21.74 -20.14 -9.06
CA HIS A 11 -21.48 -21.27 -8.16
C HIS A 11 -22.28 -22.53 -8.51
N GLU A 12 -23.45 -22.41 -9.16
CA GLU A 12 -24.29 -23.56 -9.58
C GLU A 12 -24.58 -24.58 -8.47
N ASP A 13 -24.66 -24.12 -7.22
CA ASP A 13 -24.74 -24.94 -6.00
C ASP A 13 -23.64 -26.02 -5.85
N ILE A 14 -22.53 -25.88 -6.58
CA ILE A 14 -21.40 -26.79 -6.48
C ILE A 14 -20.68 -26.58 -5.13
N PRO A 15 -20.56 -27.63 -4.28
CA PRO A 15 -20.10 -27.48 -2.90
C PRO A 15 -18.76 -26.77 -2.74
N ILE A 16 -17.77 -27.10 -3.58
CA ILE A 16 -16.44 -26.50 -3.51
C ILE A 16 -16.46 -25.00 -3.87
N ARG A 17 -17.32 -24.58 -4.81
CA ARG A 17 -17.45 -23.17 -5.20
C ARG A 17 -18.06 -22.35 -4.05
N LEU A 18 -19.07 -22.90 -3.36
CA LEU A 18 -19.69 -22.28 -2.19
C LEU A 18 -18.74 -22.19 -1.00
N GLU A 19 -17.94 -23.24 -0.76
CA GLU A 19 -16.90 -23.24 0.28
C GLU A 19 -15.88 -22.13 0.02
N ILE A 20 -15.36 -22.03 -1.20
CA ILE A 20 -14.37 -21.02 -1.58
C ILE A 20 -14.97 -19.62 -1.50
N LEU A 21 -16.21 -19.42 -1.95
CA LEU A 21 -16.93 -18.16 -1.82
C LEU A 21 -17.01 -17.72 -0.34
N LYS A 22 -17.36 -18.65 0.55
CA LYS A 22 -17.38 -18.38 2.00
C LYS A 22 -16.01 -17.95 2.49
N LYS A 23 -14.94 -18.67 2.16
CA LYS A 23 -13.56 -18.33 2.56
C LYS A 23 -13.13 -16.94 2.07
N PHE A 24 -13.53 -16.56 0.85
CA PHE A 24 -13.26 -15.23 0.31
C PHE A 24 -14.03 -14.12 1.04
N VAL A 25 -15.31 -14.35 1.35
CA VAL A 25 -16.17 -13.34 2.02
C VAL A 25 -15.79 -13.18 3.50
N THR A 26 -15.37 -14.25 4.18
CA THR A 26 -14.92 -14.21 5.57
C THR A 26 -13.48 -13.72 5.73
N GLY A 27 -12.72 -13.61 4.63
CA GLY A 27 -11.31 -13.22 4.66
C GLY A 27 -10.37 -14.33 5.17
N GLU A 28 -10.83 -15.58 5.23
CA GLU A 28 -10.00 -16.73 5.62
C GLU A 28 -8.85 -16.96 4.64
N THR A 29 -9.10 -16.69 3.35
CA THR A 29 -8.05 -16.70 2.33
C THR A 29 -8.29 -15.61 1.30
N PRO A 30 -7.24 -14.90 0.85
CA PRO A 30 -7.37 -14.01 -0.30
C PRO A 30 -7.48 -14.81 -1.60
N GLY A 31 -8.31 -14.32 -2.52
CA GLY A 31 -8.38 -14.76 -3.91
C GLY A 31 -7.67 -13.81 -4.89
N ALA A 32 -7.37 -14.29 -6.10
CA ALA A 32 -6.93 -13.43 -7.20
C ALA A 32 -7.73 -13.70 -8.47
N ILE A 33 -7.81 -12.69 -9.32
CA ILE A 33 -8.36 -12.82 -10.68
C ILE A 33 -7.21 -12.71 -11.69
N LEU A 34 -7.13 -13.68 -12.60
CA LEU A 34 -6.05 -13.82 -13.58
C LEU A 34 -6.60 -13.63 -14.99
N ILE A 35 -6.59 -12.39 -15.45
CA ILE A 35 -6.97 -12.05 -16.84
C ILE A 35 -5.71 -11.71 -17.65
N THR A 36 -4.85 -10.86 -17.08
CA THR A 36 -3.69 -10.29 -17.76
C THR A 36 -2.65 -11.35 -18.12
N GLU A 37 -2.09 -11.27 -19.32
CA GLU A 37 -0.95 -12.08 -19.76
C GLU A 37 0.27 -11.20 -20.04
N PRO A 38 1.51 -11.71 -19.91
CA PRO A 38 2.73 -10.95 -20.17
C PRO A 38 2.76 -10.30 -21.56
N GLU A 39 2.39 -11.05 -22.59
CA GLU A 39 2.50 -10.63 -24.00
C GLU A 39 1.24 -9.94 -24.54
N ARG A 40 0.13 -9.97 -23.79
CA ARG A 40 -1.19 -9.50 -24.26
C ARG A 40 -1.84 -8.44 -23.38
N GLY A 41 -1.33 -8.20 -22.17
CA GLY A 41 -2.03 -7.39 -21.19
C GLY A 41 -3.38 -8.03 -20.82
N SER A 42 -4.37 -7.22 -20.45
CA SER A 42 -5.71 -7.69 -20.04
C SER A 42 -6.68 -7.92 -21.21
N ASP A 43 -6.17 -8.22 -22.41
CA ASP A 43 -7.00 -8.60 -23.55
C ASP A 43 -7.56 -10.03 -23.36
N ALA A 44 -8.73 -10.11 -22.74
CA ALA A 44 -9.42 -11.38 -22.50
C ALA A 44 -9.95 -12.04 -23.78
N VAL A 45 -9.96 -11.38 -24.93
CA VAL A 45 -10.47 -11.95 -26.18
C VAL A 45 -9.35 -12.65 -26.96
N HIS A 46 -8.13 -12.10 -26.90
CA HIS A 46 -6.98 -12.60 -27.65
C HIS A 46 -5.89 -13.22 -26.76
N MET A 47 -6.31 -14.08 -25.82
CA MET A 47 -5.39 -14.70 -24.87
C MET A 47 -4.61 -15.88 -25.48
N LEU A 48 -3.42 -16.13 -24.94
CA LEU A 48 -2.51 -17.21 -25.29
C LEU A 48 -2.63 -18.40 -24.35
N THR A 49 -3.17 -18.20 -23.14
CA THR A 49 -3.44 -19.28 -22.19
C THR A 49 -4.54 -20.17 -22.74
N THR A 50 -4.25 -21.46 -22.88
CA THR A 50 -5.19 -22.44 -23.39
C THR A 50 -5.74 -23.36 -22.30
N CYS A 51 -6.88 -23.97 -22.58
CA CYS A 51 -7.43 -25.06 -21.77
C CYS A 51 -7.74 -26.27 -22.65
N ASP A 52 -7.30 -27.44 -22.22
CA ASP A 52 -7.53 -28.71 -22.90
C ASP A 52 -8.37 -29.63 -21.99
N GLU A 53 -9.53 -30.06 -22.48
CA GLU A 53 -10.36 -31.04 -21.77
C GLU A 53 -9.67 -32.41 -21.77
N GLN A 54 -9.64 -33.05 -20.60
CA GLN A 54 -9.04 -34.36 -20.38
C GLN A 54 -10.10 -35.46 -20.46
N SER A 55 -9.68 -36.71 -20.60
CA SER A 55 -10.61 -37.86 -20.73
C SER A 55 -11.50 -38.09 -19.50
N ASP A 56 -11.12 -37.56 -18.34
CA ASP A 56 -11.87 -37.63 -17.09
C ASP A 56 -12.78 -36.40 -16.85
N GLY A 57 -12.87 -35.48 -17.82
CA GLY A 57 -13.65 -34.25 -17.75
C GLY A 57 -12.95 -33.13 -16.97
N SER A 58 -11.72 -33.32 -16.50
CA SER A 58 -10.90 -32.23 -15.98
C SER A 58 -10.35 -31.37 -17.12
N PHE A 59 -9.84 -30.18 -16.80
CA PHE A 59 -9.21 -29.29 -17.77
C PHE A 59 -7.76 -29.02 -17.37
N LEU A 60 -6.85 -29.19 -18.33
CA LEU A 60 -5.46 -28.77 -18.19
C LEU A 60 -5.32 -27.35 -18.74
N LEU A 61 -4.87 -26.41 -17.89
CA LEU A 61 -4.62 -25.04 -18.29
C LEU A 61 -3.14 -24.83 -18.57
N ASN A 62 -2.82 -24.25 -19.72
CA ASN A 62 -1.45 -24.04 -20.18
C ASN A 62 -1.24 -22.56 -20.55
N GLY A 63 -0.48 -21.82 -19.75
CA GLY A 63 -0.12 -20.44 -20.05
C GLY A 63 0.45 -19.68 -18.86
N GLU A 64 0.73 -18.40 -19.09
CA GLU A 64 1.28 -17.49 -18.09
C GLU A 64 0.32 -16.32 -17.87
N LYS A 65 0.03 -16.02 -16.61
CA LYS A 65 -0.83 -14.91 -16.20
C LYS A 65 -0.08 -13.99 -15.26
N ILE A 66 -0.41 -12.70 -15.32
CA ILE A 66 0.05 -11.67 -14.40
C ILE A 66 -1.14 -11.17 -13.59
N TYR A 67 -0.93 -10.92 -12.31
CA TYR A 67 -1.95 -10.33 -11.45
C TYR A 67 -1.34 -9.42 -10.41
N ASN A 68 -2.13 -8.42 -10.01
CA ASN A 68 -1.89 -7.61 -8.83
C ASN A 68 -2.96 -7.99 -7.80
N THR A 69 -2.51 -8.34 -6.60
CA THR A 69 -3.41 -8.67 -5.49
C THR A 69 -3.01 -7.86 -4.26
N ASN A 70 -3.99 -7.55 -3.42
CA ASN A 70 -3.78 -6.87 -2.14
C ASN A 70 -3.20 -7.82 -1.07
N ALA A 71 -2.93 -9.08 -1.40
CA ALA A 71 -2.37 -10.07 -0.48
C ALA A 71 -1.24 -10.88 -1.15
N PRO A 72 -0.13 -11.17 -0.46
CA PRO A 72 1.09 -11.69 -1.09
C PRO A 72 0.97 -13.09 -1.70
N LYS A 73 -0.02 -13.90 -1.28
CA LYS A 73 -0.30 -15.25 -1.80
C LYS A 73 -1.80 -15.50 -1.75
N ALA A 74 -2.42 -15.83 -2.88
CA ALA A 74 -3.82 -16.24 -2.95
C ALA A 74 -3.93 -17.75 -2.72
N GLY A 75 -4.95 -18.21 -1.98
CA GLY A 75 -5.22 -19.66 -1.85
C GLY A 75 -5.89 -20.24 -3.10
N TYR A 76 -6.80 -19.46 -3.68
CA TYR A 76 -7.53 -19.80 -4.90
C TYR A 76 -7.48 -18.64 -5.90
N VAL A 77 -7.52 -18.98 -7.19
CA VAL A 77 -7.58 -17.99 -8.26
C VAL A 77 -8.72 -18.29 -9.23
N VAL A 78 -9.26 -17.23 -9.82
CA VAL A 78 -10.17 -17.31 -10.95
C VAL A 78 -9.38 -16.92 -12.20
N ALA A 79 -9.15 -17.86 -13.10
CA ALA A 79 -8.39 -17.65 -14.33
C ALA A 79 -9.24 -17.87 -15.57
N TYR A 80 -8.79 -17.29 -16.69
CA TYR A 80 -9.44 -17.43 -17.99
C TYR A 80 -8.49 -18.09 -18.98
N ALA A 81 -9.02 -19.01 -19.76
CA ALA A 81 -8.30 -19.72 -20.82
C ALA A 81 -9.25 -19.96 -22.01
N THR A 82 -8.68 -20.15 -23.19
CA THR A 82 -9.44 -20.48 -24.42
C THR A 82 -9.08 -21.88 -24.91
N ALA A 83 -10.01 -22.60 -25.53
CA ALA A 83 -9.67 -23.89 -26.17
C ALA A 83 -8.70 -23.69 -27.36
N GLU A 84 -8.80 -22.54 -28.04
CA GLU A 84 -7.89 -22.15 -29.11
C GLU A 84 -7.28 -20.77 -28.83
N LYS A 85 -5.97 -20.63 -29.06
CA LYS A 85 -5.25 -19.35 -28.86
C LYS A 85 -5.89 -18.24 -29.68
N ASN A 86 -6.06 -17.08 -29.06
CA ASN A 86 -6.68 -15.88 -29.65
C ASN A 86 -8.13 -16.06 -30.11
N ASN A 87 -8.84 -17.06 -29.59
CA ASN A 87 -10.24 -17.30 -29.93
C ASN A 87 -11.15 -17.14 -28.70
N GLY A 88 -11.53 -15.90 -28.40
CA GLY A 88 -12.39 -15.57 -27.27
C GLY A 88 -13.78 -16.24 -27.28
N ASN A 89 -14.24 -16.76 -28.43
CA ASN A 89 -15.49 -17.53 -28.49
C ASN A 89 -15.39 -18.89 -27.76
N THR A 90 -14.16 -19.36 -27.51
CA THR A 90 -13.88 -20.61 -26.80
C THR A 90 -13.41 -20.36 -25.36
N MET A 91 -13.57 -19.13 -24.87
CA MET A 91 -13.13 -18.74 -23.53
C MET A 91 -13.99 -19.40 -22.45
N ALA A 92 -13.32 -19.93 -21.45
CA ALA A 92 -13.93 -20.41 -20.22
C ALA A 92 -13.23 -19.79 -18.99
N GLN A 93 -13.96 -19.81 -17.89
CA GLN A 93 -13.48 -19.37 -16.58
C GLN A 93 -13.26 -20.58 -15.68
N PHE A 94 -12.12 -20.58 -14.98
CA PHE A 94 -11.68 -21.69 -14.15
C PHE A 94 -11.39 -21.22 -12.74
N LEU A 95 -11.87 -21.98 -11.75
CA LEU A 95 -11.49 -21.85 -10.35
C LEU A 95 -10.34 -22.82 -10.08
N ILE A 96 -9.19 -22.29 -9.66
CA ILE A 96 -7.96 -23.07 -9.49
C ILE A 96 -7.50 -22.95 -8.03
N ASP A 97 -7.17 -24.09 -7.43
CA ASP A 97 -6.45 -24.13 -6.15
C ASP A 97 -4.96 -23.98 -6.42
N THR A 98 -4.32 -23.03 -5.76
CA THR A 98 -2.90 -22.73 -5.97
C THR A 98 -1.95 -23.77 -5.38
N SER A 99 -2.48 -24.80 -4.71
CA SER A 99 -1.71 -25.96 -4.23
C SER A 99 -1.66 -27.12 -5.23
N TRP A 100 -2.38 -27.05 -6.36
CA TRP A 100 -2.38 -28.11 -7.37
C TRP A 100 -1.04 -28.22 -8.11
N ASP A 101 -0.69 -29.46 -8.49
CA ASP A 101 0.51 -29.74 -9.26
C ASP A 101 0.54 -28.96 -10.58
N GLY A 102 1.72 -28.44 -10.94
CA GLY A 102 1.92 -27.61 -12.13
C GLY A 102 1.73 -26.10 -11.89
N TRP A 103 1.16 -25.69 -10.76
CA TRP A 103 1.10 -24.28 -10.38
C TRP A 103 2.48 -23.75 -9.96
N ASN A 104 2.95 -22.72 -10.66
CA ASN A 104 4.16 -21.98 -10.29
C ASN A 104 3.83 -20.50 -10.19
N CYS A 105 4.20 -19.87 -9.08
CA CYS A 105 3.99 -18.45 -8.86
C CYS A 105 5.31 -17.80 -8.44
N GLU A 106 5.81 -16.92 -9.31
CA GLU A 106 6.97 -16.10 -9.02
C GLU A 106 6.55 -14.65 -8.89
N ARG A 107 7.18 -13.96 -7.94
CA ARG A 107 7.05 -12.51 -7.87
C ARG A 107 7.81 -11.93 -9.05
N ILE A 108 7.08 -11.47 -10.06
CA ILE A 108 7.66 -10.65 -11.12
C ILE A 108 8.10 -9.36 -10.44
N TYR A 109 9.42 -9.23 -10.24
CA TYR A 109 10.02 -7.94 -9.94
C TYR A 109 9.77 -7.09 -11.17
N ILE A 110 8.71 -6.30 -11.17
CA ILE A 110 8.58 -5.23 -12.15
C ILE A 110 9.85 -4.40 -11.97
N PRO A 111 10.77 -4.36 -12.96
CA PRO A 111 11.88 -3.44 -12.86
C PRO A 111 11.23 -2.07 -12.80
N TYR A 112 11.29 -1.44 -11.64
CA TYR A 112 10.82 -0.08 -11.48
C TYR A 112 11.52 0.71 -12.58
N VAL A 113 10.76 1.41 -13.42
CA VAL A 113 11.37 2.42 -14.28
C VAL A 113 11.65 3.57 -13.34
N PRO A 114 12.91 3.83 -12.92
CA PRO A 114 13.16 4.92 -12.01
C PRO A 114 12.71 6.20 -12.70
N LYS A 115 12.08 7.12 -11.95
CA LYS A 115 11.73 8.47 -12.42
C LYS A 115 12.88 9.12 -13.21
N VAL A 116 14.11 8.87 -12.77
CA VAL A 116 15.35 9.33 -13.42
C VAL A 116 15.47 8.84 -14.85
N TRP A 117 15.10 7.59 -15.14
CA TRP A 117 15.17 7.00 -16.48
C TRP A 117 14.04 7.48 -17.40
N SER A 118 12.79 7.53 -16.92
CA SER A 118 11.69 8.10 -17.74
C SER A 118 11.97 9.56 -18.09
N LYS A 119 12.42 10.35 -17.11
CA LYS A 119 12.79 11.76 -17.31
C LYS A 119 14.00 11.92 -18.23
N SER A 120 15.00 11.05 -18.14
CA SER A 120 16.17 11.08 -19.04
C SER A 120 15.83 10.70 -20.49
N LYS A 121 14.69 10.04 -20.72
CA LYS A 121 14.13 9.76 -22.04
C LYS A 121 13.08 10.78 -22.50
N GLY A 122 12.88 11.87 -21.73
CA GLY A 122 11.88 12.90 -22.05
C GLY A 122 10.43 12.44 -21.89
N TYR A 123 10.20 11.31 -21.22
CA TYR A 123 8.86 10.78 -20.96
C TYR A 123 8.38 11.19 -19.57
N THR A 124 7.26 11.90 -19.53
CA THR A 124 6.59 12.27 -18.30
C THR A 124 5.36 11.38 -18.08
N SER A 125 5.41 10.51 -17.07
CA SER A 125 4.28 9.66 -16.71
C SER A 125 3.27 10.42 -15.88
N ARG A 126 2.15 10.83 -16.49
CA ARG A 126 1.04 11.54 -15.82
C ARG A 126 0.46 10.77 -14.64
N LEU A 127 0.41 9.43 -14.70
CA LEU A 127 -0.06 8.61 -13.60
C LEU A 127 0.92 8.61 -12.43
N LEU A 128 2.22 8.48 -12.70
CA LEU A 128 3.25 8.54 -11.66
C LEU A 128 3.29 9.93 -11.04
N GLU A 129 3.12 10.99 -11.84
CA GLU A 129 2.98 12.35 -11.33
C GLU A 129 1.73 12.53 -10.46
N ALA A 130 0.59 11.97 -10.85
CA ALA A 130 -0.63 12.03 -10.05
C ALA A 130 -0.49 11.29 -8.71
N VAL A 131 0.10 10.09 -8.72
CA VAL A 131 0.36 9.32 -7.49
C VAL A 131 1.34 10.06 -6.56
N LEU A 132 2.38 10.67 -7.13
CA LEU A 132 3.31 11.50 -6.35
C LEU A 132 2.65 12.77 -5.83
N GLY A 133 1.83 13.43 -6.65
CA GLY A 133 1.07 14.63 -6.27
C GLY A 133 0.13 14.34 -5.10
N ILE A 134 -0.58 13.21 -5.12
CA ILE A 134 -1.41 12.77 -3.98
C ILE A 134 -0.58 12.61 -2.70
N ASN A 135 0.64 12.08 -2.79
CA ASN A 135 1.51 11.95 -1.61
C ASN A 135 2.04 13.31 -1.12
N ASP A 136 2.24 14.29 -2.00
CA ASP A 136 2.60 15.66 -1.61
C ASP A 136 1.38 16.37 -0.97
N ASP A 137 0.18 16.15 -1.49
CA ASP A 137 -1.07 16.67 -0.96
C ASP A 137 -1.40 16.12 0.43
N GLN A 138 -0.96 14.90 0.77
CA GLN A 138 -1.15 14.33 2.11
C GLN A 138 -0.47 15.16 3.20
N ALA A 139 0.73 15.70 2.95
CA ALA A 139 1.43 16.54 3.93
C ALA A 139 0.66 17.86 4.16
N ILE A 140 0.13 18.45 3.09
CA ILE A 140 -0.74 19.63 3.16
C ILE A 140 -1.97 19.31 4.00
N HIS A 141 -2.63 18.18 3.75
CA HIS A 141 -3.84 17.77 4.47
C HIS A 141 -3.59 17.54 5.97
N ILE A 142 -2.47 16.91 6.33
CA ILE A 142 -2.09 16.70 7.73
C ILE A 142 -1.93 18.06 8.44
N VAL A 143 -1.24 19.02 7.81
CA VAL A 143 -1.02 20.34 8.40
C VAL A 143 -2.32 21.16 8.44
N ASP A 144 -3.17 21.08 7.42
CA ASP A 144 -4.51 21.67 7.41
C ASP A 144 -5.36 21.16 8.57
N MET A 145 -5.38 19.83 8.79
CA MET A 145 -6.12 19.21 9.89
C MET A 145 -5.58 19.66 11.25
N ALA A 146 -4.26 19.73 11.39
CA ALA A 146 -3.63 20.22 12.61
C ALA A 146 -4.02 21.67 12.90
N GLU A 147 -4.03 22.55 11.90
CA GLU A 147 -4.48 23.94 12.05
C GLU A 147 -6.00 24.08 12.26
N GLN A 148 -6.81 23.19 11.70
CA GLN A 148 -8.25 23.15 11.95
C GLN A 148 -8.58 22.78 13.39
N LEU A 149 -7.85 21.81 13.96
CA LEU A 149 -8.09 21.30 15.31
C LEU A 149 -7.45 22.18 16.40
N ALA A 150 -6.20 22.61 16.19
CA ALA A 150 -5.46 23.38 17.20
C ALA A 150 -5.52 24.90 16.97
N GLY A 151 -6.05 25.37 15.83
CA GLY A 151 -5.92 26.75 15.37
C GLY A 151 -4.58 27.01 14.68
N LYS A 152 -4.31 28.27 14.31
CA LYS A 152 -3.06 28.66 13.62
C LYS A 152 -1.83 28.22 14.40
N LEU A 153 -0.93 27.48 13.74
CA LEU A 153 0.28 26.92 14.37
C LEU A 153 1.51 27.84 14.26
N ALA A 154 1.42 28.93 13.50
CA ALA A 154 2.52 29.90 13.41
C ALA A 154 2.87 30.46 14.80
N GLY A 155 4.14 30.36 15.19
CA GLY A 155 4.63 30.75 16.51
C GLY A 155 4.34 29.75 17.64
N ARG A 156 3.77 28.58 17.32
CA ARG A 156 3.46 27.52 18.28
C ARG A 156 4.45 26.38 18.20
N LYS A 157 4.58 25.64 19.31
CA LYS A 157 5.41 24.43 19.38
C LYS A 157 4.64 23.22 18.86
N VAL A 158 5.17 22.56 17.83
CA VAL A 158 4.59 21.35 17.22
C VAL A 158 5.48 20.14 17.51
N ALA A 159 4.89 19.09 18.07
CA ALA A 159 5.54 17.80 18.33
C ALA A 159 5.25 16.81 17.20
N LEU A 160 6.26 16.10 16.71
CA LEU A 160 6.13 15.00 15.74
C LEU A 160 6.49 13.69 16.42
N LEU A 161 5.56 12.74 16.43
CA LEU A 161 5.76 11.39 16.95
C LEU A 161 5.97 10.43 15.77
N GLY A 162 7.19 9.90 15.66
CA GLY A 162 7.62 9.06 14.54
C GLY A 162 8.20 9.90 13.41
N LEU A 163 9.39 9.52 12.96
CA LEU A 163 10.12 10.17 11.89
C LEU A 163 10.45 9.19 10.76
N ALA A 164 10.66 7.91 11.05
CA ALA A 164 10.96 6.90 10.05
C ALA A 164 9.83 6.70 9.02
N PHE A 165 10.15 6.14 7.85
CA PHE A 165 9.15 5.79 6.83
C PHE A 165 8.10 4.79 7.32
N LYS A 166 8.47 3.89 8.23
CA LYS A 166 7.58 2.90 8.85
C LYS A 166 8.16 2.39 10.17
N PRO A 167 7.37 1.72 11.04
CA PRO A 167 7.91 1.09 12.23
C PRO A 167 8.99 0.03 11.93
N GLY A 168 9.91 -0.15 12.86
CA GLY A 168 10.96 -1.18 12.82
C GLY A 168 12.22 -0.82 12.04
N THR A 169 12.30 0.35 11.41
CA THR A 169 13.45 0.80 10.60
C THR A 169 13.91 2.20 10.97
N ASP A 170 15.15 2.54 10.65
CA ASP A 170 15.73 3.89 10.71
C ASP A 170 15.71 4.60 9.33
N ASP A 171 15.10 3.97 8.32
CA ASP A 171 15.06 4.49 6.94
C ASP A 171 14.18 5.75 6.84
N MET A 172 14.81 6.84 6.39
CA MET A 172 14.22 8.16 6.24
C MET A 172 13.97 8.57 4.78
N ARG A 173 14.46 7.82 3.78
CA ARG A 173 14.60 8.29 2.37
C ARG A 173 13.30 8.78 1.73
N GLU A 174 12.18 8.16 2.09
CA GLU A 174 10.84 8.53 1.59
C GLU A 174 9.87 8.79 2.75
N ALA A 175 10.39 9.15 3.93
CA ALA A 175 9.56 9.33 5.11
C ALA A 175 8.58 10.50 4.97
N ALA A 176 7.31 10.26 5.34
CA ALA A 176 6.27 11.29 5.33
C ALA A 176 6.62 12.48 6.25
N SER A 177 7.36 12.22 7.32
CA SER A 177 7.86 13.23 8.27
C SER A 177 8.65 14.35 7.59
N ILE A 178 9.50 14.03 6.61
CA ILE A 178 10.28 15.03 5.85
C ILE A 178 9.33 15.99 5.12
N ARG A 179 8.26 15.45 4.50
CA ARG A 179 7.29 16.25 3.75
C ARG A 179 6.45 17.13 4.69
N VAL A 180 5.98 16.57 5.80
CA VAL A 180 5.24 17.30 6.85
C VAL A 180 6.10 18.43 7.43
N VAL A 181 7.38 18.18 7.75
CA VAL A 181 8.32 19.21 8.24
C VAL A 181 8.50 20.33 7.22
N ASN A 182 8.68 19.99 5.94
CA ASN A 182 8.83 21.01 4.89
C ASN A 182 7.57 21.86 4.72
N GLU A 183 6.38 21.27 4.80
CA GLU A 183 5.11 22.00 4.72
C GLU A 183 4.88 22.89 5.96
N LEU A 184 5.15 22.39 7.17
CA LEU A 184 5.12 23.18 8.40
C LEU A 184 6.04 24.41 8.30
N ARG A 185 7.28 24.21 7.82
CA ARG A 185 8.25 25.29 7.62
C ARG A 185 7.78 26.29 6.57
N LYS A 186 7.19 25.83 5.47
CA LYS A 186 6.61 26.68 4.42
C LYS A 186 5.47 27.56 4.95
N ARG A 187 4.72 27.08 5.95
CA ARG A 187 3.69 27.86 6.65
C ARG A 187 4.21 28.73 7.80
N GLY A 188 5.53 28.79 7.99
CA GLY A 188 6.17 29.64 8.99
C GLY A 188 6.19 29.06 10.40
N ILE A 189 5.89 27.77 10.59
CA ILE A 189 6.07 27.09 11.88
C ILE A 189 7.55 26.83 12.07
N THR A 190 8.13 27.38 13.14
CA THR A 190 9.57 27.32 13.39
C THR A 190 10.00 26.51 14.60
N ASP A 191 9.11 26.29 15.57
CA ASP A 191 9.39 25.47 16.76
C ASP A 191 8.78 24.08 16.58
N ILE A 192 9.52 23.21 15.90
CA ILE A 192 9.14 21.84 15.62
C ILE A 192 10.11 20.93 16.36
N ILE A 193 9.59 19.95 17.11
CA ILE A 193 10.37 18.92 17.79
C ILE A 193 9.87 17.54 17.37
N GLY A 194 10.78 16.64 17.00
CA GLY A 194 10.47 15.28 16.61
C GLY A 194 11.06 14.26 17.56
N TYR A 195 10.41 13.12 17.69
CA TYR A 195 10.97 11.94 18.34
C TYR A 195 10.67 10.70 17.52
N ASP A 196 11.71 9.90 17.28
CA ASP A 196 11.57 8.53 16.78
C ASP A 196 12.50 7.60 17.57
N PRO A 197 11.99 6.44 18.04
CA PRO A 197 12.77 5.53 18.88
C PRO A 197 13.99 4.94 18.19
N LYS A 198 14.00 4.89 16.84
CA LYS A 198 15.07 4.26 16.06
C LYS A 198 15.74 5.21 15.08
N SER A 199 15.00 6.13 14.47
CA SER A 199 15.51 6.95 13.37
C SER A 199 16.03 8.32 13.78
N ASN A 200 15.97 8.72 15.05
CA ASN A 200 16.33 10.08 15.49
C ASN A 200 17.68 10.59 14.93
N LYS A 201 18.73 9.75 14.95
CA LYS A 201 20.06 10.10 14.41
C LYS A 201 20.04 10.25 12.89
N THR A 202 19.38 9.33 12.18
CA THR A 202 19.27 9.38 10.72
C THR A 202 18.40 10.56 10.29
N ALA A 203 17.34 10.85 11.05
CA ALA A 203 16.49 12.00 10.88
C ALA A 203 17.26 13.31 11.05
N GLU A 204 18.17 13.39 12.02
CA GLU A 204 19.07 14.54 12.19
C GLU A 204 19.99 14.76 10.99
N VAL A 205 20.53 13.68 10.40
CA VAL A 205 21.32 13.77 9.17
C VAL A 205 20.48 14.27 7.99
N GLU A 206 19.24 13.81 7.85
CA GLU A 206 18.37 14.15 6.71
C GLU A 206 17.67 15.51 6.83
N MET A 207 17.25 15.91 8.03
CA MET A 207 16.46 17.11 8.28
C MET A 207 17.25 18.26 8.93
N GLY A 208 18.41 17.98 9.52
CA GLY A 208 19.29 19.01 10.09
C GLY A 208 18.59 19.88 11.12
N ASP A 209 18.79 21.20 11.02
CA ASP A 209 18.23 22.21 11.93
C ASP A 209 16.76 22.58 11.65
N LYS A 210 16.12 21.90 10.69
CA LYS A 210 14.69 22.11 10.40
C LYS A 210 13.78 21.67 11.54
N ILE A 211 14.24 20.83 12.46
CA ILE A 211 13.52 20.46 13.69
C ILE A 211 14.52 20.26 14.83
N LYS A 212 14.02 20.20 16.06
CA LYS A 212 14.76 19.66 17.21
C LYS A 212 14.46 18.17 17.34
N TYR A 213 15.35 17.42 17.99
CA TYR A 213 15.22 15.97 18.18
C TYR A 213 15.14 15.66 19.68
N ALA A 214 13.94 15.34 20.15
CA ALA A 214 13.70 14.90 21.52
C ALA A 214 14.30 13.51 21.77
N GLN A 215 14.65 13.19 23.01
CA GLN A 215 15.19 11.88 23.41
C GLN A 215 14.10 10.94 23.96
N SER A 216 12.89 11.46 24.18
CA SER A 216 11.73 10.66 24.61
C SER A 216 10.42 11.28 24.13
N ILE A 217 9.32 10.52 24.26
CA ILE A 217 7.96 11.01 23.96
C ILE A 217 7.62 12.21 24.83
N GLU A 218 7.96 12.16 26.12
CA GLU A 218 7.70 13.23 27.08
C GLU A 218 8.40 14.52 26.66
N GLU A 219 9.66 14.45 26.24
CA GLU A 219 10.39 15.63 25.79
C GLU A 219 9.78 16.22 24.50
N ALA A 220 9.35 15.37 23.57
CA ALA A 220 8.69 15.82 22.35
C ALA A 220 7.37 16.54 22.67
N LEU A 221 6.53 15.96 23.53
CA LEU A 221 5.22 16.50 23.88
C LEU A 221 5.29 17.71 24.80
N LYS A 222 6.34 17.84 25.60
CA LYS A 222 6.47 18.88 26.63
C LYS A 222 6.23 20.29 26.06
N ASP A 223 5.29 21.02 26.65
CA ASP A 223 4.90 22.39 26.27
C ASP A 223 4.44 22.56 24.81
N SER A 224 4.19 21.46 24.08
CA SER A 224 3.68 21.53 22.71
C SER A 224 2.20 21.92 22.69
N GLU A 225 1.78 22.58 21.62
CA GLU A 225 0.40 23.02 21.39
C GLU A 225 -0.31 22.17 20.33
N CYS A 226 0.44 21.29 19.66
CA CYS A 226 -0.08 20.30 18.73
C CYS A 226 0.90 19.13 18.66
N ALA A 227 0.39 17.91 18.65
CA ALA A 227 1.15 16.69 18.41
C ALA A 227 0.64 15.98 17.16
N ILE A 228 1.54 15.63 16.26
CA ILE A 228 1.23 14.95 15.00
C ILE A 228 1.90 13.58 15.05
N LEU A 229 1.09 12.52 15.08
CA LEU A 229 1.56 11.14 14.97
C LEU A 229 1.74 10.79 13.49
N ILE A 230 2.96 10.49 13.08
CA ILE A 230 3.32 10.22 11.68
C ILE A 230 3.59 8.73 11.46
N THR A 231 4.31 8.09 12.38
CA THR A 231 4.73 6.69 12.26
C THR A 231 4.30 5.90 13.49
N GLU A 232 3.53 4.83 13.30
CA GLU A 232 2.80 4.09 14.34
C GLU A 232 3.65 3.07 15.13
N TRP A 233 4.71 3.54 15.78
CA TRP A 233 5.52 2.69 16.66
C TRP A 233 4.72 2.13 17.84
N ASP A 234 5.09 0.93 18.31
CA ASP A 234 4.37 0.23 19.38
C ASP A 234 4.38 0.98 20.72
N GLU A 235 5.36 1.84 20.96
CA GLU A 235 5.37 2.73 22.13
C GLU A 235 4.33 3.85 22.04
N PHE A 236 4.04 4.38 20.85
CA PHE A 236 3.02 5.41 20.67
C PHE A 236 1.61 4.82 20.80
N LYS A 237 1.43 3.55 20.44
CA LYS A 237 0.16 2.82 20.64
C LYS A 237 -0.23 2.68 22.12
N LYS A 238 0.74 2.83 23.03
CA LYS A 238 0.52 2.77 24.48
C LYS A 238 0.16 4.12 25.08
N LEU A 239 0.21 5.20 24.30
CA LEU A 239 -0.14 6.54 24.77
C LEU A 239 -1.63 6.64 25.05
N THR A 240 -1.93 7.34 26.13
CA THR A 240 -3.28 7.63 26.59
C THR A 240 -3.53 9.13 26.55
N PRO A 241 -4.80 9.59 26.55
CA PRO A 241 -5.10 11.03 26.62
C PRO A 241 -4.44 11.75 27.81
N ASP A 242 -4.19 11.06 28.92
CA ASP A 242 -3.57 11.67 30.11
C ASP A 242 -2.08 11.99 29.90
N ASP A 243 -1.38 11.26 29.03
CA ASP A 243 0.01 11.55 28.67
C ASP A 243 0.10 12.91 27.95
N PHE A 244 -0.83 13.18 27.03
CA PHE A 244 -0.91 14.46 26.33
C PHE A 244 -1.31 15.59 27.29
N LYS A 245 -2.32 15.39 28.15
CA LYS A 245 -2.75 16.39 29.14
C LYS A 245 -1.64 16.79 30.12
N LYS A 246 -0.78 15.84 30.48
CA LYS A 246 0.31 16.07 31.43
C LYS A 246 1.46 16.86 30.83
N GLN A 247 1.76 16.63 29.55
CA GLN A 247 2.97 17.16 28.91
C GLN A 247 2.68 18.38 28.02
N MET A 248 1.54 18.42 27.33
CA MET A 248 1.21 19.46 26.37
C MET A 248 0.67 20.72 27.05
N LYS A 249 0.93 21.87 26.42
CA LYS A 249 0.39 23.16 26.84
C LYS A 249 -1.09 23.30 26.48
N THR A 250 -1.49 22.74 25.33
CA THR A 250 -2.88 22.73 24.84
C THR A 250 -3.24 21.31 24.39
N PRO A 251 -3.64 20.44 25.32
CA PRO A 251 -4.00 19.04 25.04
C PRO A 251 -5.40 18.88 24.44
#